data_AF-A0A1H8KZB2-F1
#
_entry.id   AF-A0A1H8KZB2-F1
#
_cell.length_a   1.000
_cell.length_b   1.000
_cell.length_c   1.000
_cell.angle_alpha   90.00
_cell.angle_beta   90.00
_cell.angle_gamma   90.00
#
_symmetry.space_group_name_H-M   'P 1'
#
loop_
_entity.id
_entity.type
_entity.pdbx_description
1 polymer ?
#
loop_
_entity_poly.entity_id
_entity_poly.type
_entity_poly.pdbx_seq_one_letter_code
_entity_poly.pdbx_strand_id
1 'polypeptide(L)'
;MEILELIKQPWPWYIAGPLVGLTVPALLIIGNKSFGISASLRHTCAMCLPANIKFFKYDWKKEIWNMFFVFGILLGGVIAFNFLSNPNPIIIDGNLKTELASYGVTEIYGMLPEQLFSWESLFTLKGFFMMVVGGFFIGFGSRYAGGCT
;
A
#
# COMPACT_ATOMS: atom_id res chain seq x y z
N MET A 1 16.75 24.50 12.28
CA MET A 1 16.37 23.40 11.36
C MET A 1 15.09 23.84 10.67
N GLU A 2 15.10 23.91 9.34
CA GLU A 2 13.88 24.24 8.59
C GLU A 2 12.83 23.14 8.79
N ILE A 3 11.55 23.51 8.83
CA ILE A 3 10.43 22.57 9.02
C ILE A 3 10.47 21.43 7.98
N LEU A 4 10.92 21.73 6.77
CA LEU A 4 11.04 20.76 5.68
C LEU A 4 12.09 19.66 5.98
N GLU A 5 13.22 20.02 6.59
CA GLU A 5 14.26 19.04 6.98
C GLU A 5 13.75 18.10 8.08
N LEU A 6 12.97 18.61 9.03
CA LEU A 6 12.35 17.81 10.08
C LEU A 6 11.35 16.79 9.53
N ILE A 7 10.66 17.11 8.43
CA ILE A 7 9.67 16.22 7.80
C ILE A 7 10.36 15.17 6.91
N LYS A 8 11.49 15.51 6.28
CA LYS A 8 12.23 14.61 5.37
C LYS A 8 13.06 13.54 6.07
N GLN A 9 13.54 13.81 7.29
CA GLN A 9 14.31 12.82 8.03
C GLN A 9 13.46 11.57 8.36
N PRO A 10 14.07 10.39 8.54
CA PRO A 10 13.33 9.21 9.00
C PRO A 10 12.80 9.45 10.42
N TRP A 11 11.50 9.23 10.62
CA TRP A 11 10.89 9.36 11.94
C TRP A 11 11.02 8.03 12.70
N PRO A 12 11.42 8.07 13.98
CA PRO A 12 11.42 6.88 14.81
C PRO A 12 10.03 6.23 14.87
N TRP A 13 10.00 4.90 14.92
CA TRP A 13 8.77 4.11 14.91
C TRP A 13 7.82 4.46 16.08
N TYR A 14 8.37 4.87 17.23
CA TYR A 14 7.57 5.27 18.40
C TYR A 14 6.90 6.65 18.25
N ILE A 15 7.24 7.41 17.20
CA ILE A 15 6.54 8.65 16.82
C ILE A 15 5.59 8.37 15.66
N ALA A 16 6.12 7.78 14.58
CA ALA A 16 5.34 7.49 13.38
C ALA A 16 4.20 6.49 13.65
N GLY A 17 4.46 5.45 14.45
CA GLY A 17 3.49 4.42 14.80
C GLY A 17 2.25 4.97 15.50
N PRO A 18 2.38 5.70 16.63
CA PRO A 18 1.24 6.34 17.27
C PRO A 18 0.50 7.34 16.36
N LEU A 19 1.22 8.14 15.56
CA LEU A 19 0.56 9.08 14.63
C LEU A 19 -0.28 8.38 13.57
N VAL A 20 0.25 7.31 12.96
CA VAL A 20 -0.51 6.48 12.02
C VAL A 20 -1.65 5.77 12.76
N GLY A 21 -1.41 5.24 13.96
CA GLY A 21 -2.43 4.58 14.77
C GLY A 21 -3.58 5.50 15.17
N LEU A 22 -3.31 6.79 15.40
CA LEU A 22 -4.32 7.81 15.72
C LEU A 22 -5.26 8.13 14.54
N THR A 23 -4.92 7.74 13.31
CA THR A 23 -5.81 7.93 12.16
C THR A 23 -7.12 7.15 12.32
N VAL A 24 -7.05 5.93 12.87
CA VAL A 24 -8.22 5.06 13.09
C VAL A 24 -9.21 5.66 14.09
N PRO A 25 -8.84 6.05 15.33
CA PRO A 25 -9.76 6.70 16.25
C PRO A 25 -10.19 8.08 15.75
N ALA A 26 -9.35 8.83 15.05
CA ALA A 26 -9.78 10.09 14.43
C ALA A 26 -10.91 9.87 13.42
N LEU A 27 -10.79 8.86 12.55
CA LEU A 27 -11.82 8.55 11.56
C LEU A 27 -13.08 7.93 12.17
N LEU A 28 -12.93 6.99 13.11
CA LEU A 28 -14.05 6.27 13.72
C LEU A 28 -14.79 7.08 14.78
N ILE A 29 -14.08 7.72 15.71
CA ILE A 29 -14.68 8.40 16.86
C ILE A 29 -15.15 9.80 16.48
N ILE A 30 -14.33 10.56 15.74
CA ILE A 30 -14.65 11.94 15.38
C ILE A 30 -15.46 11.99 14.07
N GLY A 31 -15.03 11.21 13.07
CA GLY A 31 -15.66 11.20 11.76
C GLY A 31 -16.89 10.29 11.63
N ASN A 32 -17.08 9.33 12.55
CA ASN A 32 -18.03 8.22 12.41
C ASN A 32 -17.92 7.54 11.03
N LYS A 33 -16.69 7.40 10.53
CA LYS A 33 -16.38 6.79 9.24
C LYS A 33 -15.61 5.49 9.45
N SER A 34 -16.06 4.43 8.79
CA SER A 34 -15.35 3.15 8.73
C SER A 34 -14.02 3.34 7.98
N PHE A 35 -12.98 2.62 8.43
CA PHE A 35 -11.69 2.54 7.73
C PHE A 35 -11.64 1.21 6.99
N GLY A 36 -11.49 1.22 5.66
CA GLY A 36 -11.42 -0.03 4.90
C GLY A 36 -10.92 0.15 3.47
N ILE A 37 -9.73 -0.37 3.18
CA ILE A 37 -9.10 -0.32 1.85
C ILE A 37 -9.66 -1.41 0.92
N SER A 38 -9.78 -2.65 1.41
CA SER A 38 -10.28 -3.79 0.63
C SER A 38 -11.73 -3.61 0.16
N ALA A 39 -12.56 -2.91 0.94
CA ALA A 39 -13.91 -2.54 0.54
C ALA A 39 -13.90 -1.61 -0.69
N SER A 40 -12.95 -0.67 -0.79
CA SER A 40 -12.82 0.26 -1.93
C SER A 40 -12.61 -0.47 -3.25
N LEU A 41 -11.79 -1.54 -3.29
CA LEU A 41 -11.64 -2.33 -4.52
C LEU A 41 -12.96 -2.97 -4.95
N ARG A 42 -13.77 -3.47 -4.00
CA ARG A 42 -15.11 -4.01 -4.28
C ARG A 42 -16.05 -2.93 -4.83
N HIS A 43 -16.02 -1.72 -4.27
CA HIS A 43 -16.81 -0.59 -4.75
C HIS A 43 -16.40 -0.21 -6.18
N THR A 44 -15.10 -0.15 -6.47
CA THR A 44 -14.58 0.08 -7.83
C THR A 44 -15.06 -0.98 -8.81
N CYS A 45 -15.00 -2.27 -8.44
CA CYS A 45 -15.55 -3.34 -9.27
C CYS A 45 -17.05 -3.17 -9.50
N ALA A 46 -17.83 -2.81 -8.47
CA ALA A 46 -19.28 -2.59 -8.61
C ALA A 46 -19.63 -1.36 -9.48
N MET A 47 -18.75 -0.37 -9.57
CA MET A 47 -18.91 0.81 -10.44
C MET A 47 -18.50 0.55 -11.89
N CYS A 48 -17.37 -0.13 -12.11
CA CYS A 48 -16.74 -0.25 -13.43
C CYS A 48 -17.14 -1.52 -14.19
N LEU A 49 -17.58 -2.59 -13.51
CA LEU A 49 -17.97 -3.84 -14.16
C LEU A 49 -19.51 -3.93 -14.25
N PRO A 50 -20.12 -3.70 -15.43
CA PRO A 50 -21.55 -3.86 -15.65
C PRO A 50 -21.93 -5.35 -15.77
N ALA A 51 -21.50 -6.18 -14.81
CA ALA A 51 -21.85 -7.57 -14.74
C ALA A 51 -23.12 -7.71 -13.89
N ASN A 52 -24.11 -8.49 -14.35
CA ASN A 52 -25.37 -8.76 -13.65
C ASN A 52 -25.18 -9.72 -12.43
N ILE A 53 -24.09 -9.55 -11.68
CA ILE A 53 -23.71 -10.38 -10.55
C ILE A 53 -24.36 -9.80 -9.29
N LYS A 54 -25.17 -10.61 -8.59
CA LYS A 54 -25.88 -10.19 -7.36
C LYS A 54 -24.94 -9.57 -6.30
N PHE A 55 -23.69 -10.03 -6.24
CA PHE A 55 -22.67 -9.56 -5.30
C PHE A 55 -22.30 -8.07 -5.47
N PHE A 56 -22.38 -7.52 -6.69
CA PHE A 56 -22.09 -6.12 -7.00
C PHE A 56 -23.33 -5.21 -6.97
N LYS A 57 -24.51 -5.78 -6.76
CA LYS A 57 -25.77 -5.03 -6.64
C LYS A 57 -26.00 -4.59 -5.20
N TYR A 58 -25.37 -3.49 -4.81
CA TYR A 58 -25.60 -2.83 -3.53
C TYR A 58 -25.34 -1.33 -3.65
N ASP A 59 -25.80 -0.57 -2.67
CA ASP A 59 -25.61 0.89 -2.63
C ASP A 59 -24.20 1.24 -2.19
N TRP A 60 -23.26 1.23 -3.14
CA TRP A 60 -21.86 1.61 -2.90
C TRP A 60 -21.69 3.09 -2.51
N LYS A 61 -22.67 3.95 -2.79
CA LYS A 61 -22.59 5.39 -2.48
C LYS A 61 -22.57 5.65 -0.98
N LYS A 62 -23.12 4.73 -0.17
CA LYS A 62 -23.08 4.82 1.30
C LYS A 62 -21.66 4.83 1.87
N GLU A 63 -20.74 4.17 1.16
CA GLU A 63 -19.33 4.02 1.56
C GLU A 63 -18.39 4.83 0.65
N ILE A 64 -18.89 5.86 -0.05
CA ILE A 64 -18.09 6.69 -0.97
C ILE A 64 -16.89 7.35 -0.28
N TRP A 65 -16.96 7.54 1.04
CA TRP A 65 -15.86 8.01 1.86
C TRP A 65 -14.58 7.16 1.69
N ASN A 66 -14.72 5.83 1.61
CA ASN A 66 -13.57 4.92 1.47
C ASN A 66 -12.85 5.13 0.13
N MET A 67 -13.55 5.59 -0.90
CA MET A 67 -12.96 5.97 -2.19
C MET A 67 -12.13 7.25 -2.07
N PHE A 68 -12.65 8.28 -1.40
CA PHE A 68 -11.89 9.51 -1.13
C PHE A 68 -10.66 9.22 -0.29
N PHE A 69 -10.78 8.33 0.70
CA PHE A 69 -9.68 7.92 1.55
C PHE A 69 -8.56 7.24 0.74
N VAL A 70 -8.89 6.23 -0.07
CA VAL A 70 -7.90 5.53 -0.92
C VAL A 70 -7.27 6.46 -1.95
N PHE A 71 -8.07 7.36 -2.55
CA PHE A 71 -7.54 8.36 -3.47
C PHE A 71 -6.60 9.36 -2.77
N GLY A 72 -6.94 9.78 -1.55
CA GLY A 72 -6.09 10.61 -0.71
C GLY A 72 -4.76 9.95 -0.35
N ILE A 73 -4.77 8.64 -0.05
CA ILE A 73 -3.54 7.85 0.15
C ILE A 73 -2.69 7.85 -1.13
N LEU A 74 -3.30 7.62 -2.29
CA LEU A 74 -2.59 7.62 -3.57
C LEU A 74 -1.91 8.97 -3.82
N LEU A 75 -2.66 10.09 -3.70
CA LEU A 75 -2.10 11.42 -3.86
C LEU A 75 -1.02 11.73 -2.82
N GLY A 76 -1.24 11.36 -1.56
CA GLY A 76 -0.25 11.52 -0.49
C GLY A 76 1.03 10.76 -0.78
N GLY A 77 0.94 9.54 -1.30
CA GLY A 77 2.07 8.73 -1.73
C GLY A 77 2.84 9.37 -2.89
N VAL A 78 2.13 9.88 -3.90
CA VAL A 78 2.76 10.60 -5.03
C VAL A 78 3.49 11.86 -4.55
N ILE A 79 2.88 12.65 -3.67
CA ILE A 79 3.51 13.85 -3.10
C ILE A 79 4.72 13.45 -2.26
N ALA A 80 4.60 12.44 -1.40
CA ALA A 80 5.70 11.95 -0.57
C ALA A 80 6.88 11.47 -1.43
N PHE A 81 6.61 10.70 -2.48
CA PHE A 81 7.63 10.19 -3.39
C PHE A 81 8.36 11.32 -4.16
N ASN A 82 7.64 12.33 -4.64
CA ASN A 82 8.25 13.39 -5.44
C ASN A 82 8.96 14.46 -4.59
N PHE A 83 8.44 14.78 -3.40
CA PHE A 83 8.91 15.93 -2.61
C PHE A 83 9.61 15.55 -1.29
N LEU A 84 9.30 14.38 -0.72
CA LEU A 84 9.79 13.94 0.59
C LEU A 84 10.71 12.71 0.52
N SER A 85 11.07 12.24 -0.67
CA SER A 85 11.98 11.10 -0.82
C SER A 85 13.34 11.38 -0.17
N ASN A 86 13.81 10.43 0.63
CA ASN A 86 15.14 10.45 1.20
C ASN A 86 16.14 9.94 0.14
N PRO A 87 17.14 10.76 -0.27
CA PRO A 87 18.13 10.34 -1.27
C PRO A 87 19.17 9.37 -0.71
N ASN A 88 19.23 9.19 0.61
CA ASN A 88 20.18 8.27 1.22
C ASN A 88 19.76 6.81 1.01
N PRO A 89 20.72 5.89 0.82
CA PRO A 89 20.41 4.47 0.67
C PRO A 89 19.78 3.92 1.95
N ILE A 90 18.90 2.92 1.78
CA ILE A 90 18.30 2.25 2.92
C ILE A 90 19.39 1.56 3.73
N ILE A 91 19.40 1.82 5.04
CA ILE A 91 20.31 1.20 5.97
C ILE A 91 19.76 -0.18 6.32
N ILE A 92 20.43 -1.21 5.82
CA ILE A 92 20.09 -2.62 6.03
C ILE A 92 21.31 -3.32 6.61
N ASP A 93 21.08 -4.27 7.52
CA ASP A 93 22.10 -5.12 8.11
C ASP A 93 22.94 -5.85 7.05
N GLY A 94 24.25 -5.98 7.30
CA GLY A 94 25.19 -6.60 6.36
C GLY A 94 24.91 -8.07 6.09
N ASN A 95 24.41 -8.82 7.08
CA ASN A 95 24.05 -10.22 6.89
C ASN A 95 22.84 -10.35 5.96
N LEU A 96 21.85 -9.48 6.14
CA LEU A 96 20.67 -9.45 5.28
C LEU A 96 21.03 -9.07 3.83
N LYS A 97 21.97 -8.15 3.61
CA LYS A 97 22.48 -7.85 2.26
C LYS A 97 23.11 -9.08 1.60
N THR A 98 23.89 -9.84 2.36
CA THR A 98 24.56 -11.05 1.86
C THR A 98 23.54 -12.14 1.52
N GLU A 99 22.52 -12.31 2.38
CA GLU A 99 21.43 -13.26 2.12
C GLU A 99 20.59 -12.86 0.91
N LEU A 100 20.22 -11.58 0.79
CA LEU A 100 19.45 -11.07 -0.36
C LEU A 100 20.19 -11.24 -1.69
N ALA A 101 21.51 -11.06 -1.69
CA ALA A 101 22.33 -11.32 -2.87
C ALA A 101 22.24 -12.79 -3.33
N SER A 102 22.10 -13.75 -2.40
CA SER A 102 21.91 -15.17 -2.74
C SER A 102 20.57 -15.45 -3.45
N TYR A 103 19.55 -14.63 -3.20
CA TYR A 103 18.25 -14.70 -3.87
C TYR A 103 18.20 -13.91 -5.19
N GLY A 104 19.32 -13.31 -5.60
CA GLY A 104 19.43 -12.48 -6.81
C GLY A 104 19.02 -11.02 -6.60
N VAL A 105 18.92 -10.54 -5.36
CA VAL A 105 18.61 -9.14 -5.03
C VAL A 105 19.92 -8.44 -4.64
N THR A 106 20.58 -7.85 -5.64
CA THR A 106 21.91 -7.24 -5.48
C THR A 106 21.88 -5.73 -5.36
N GLU A 107 20.91 -5.07 -5.99
CA GLU A 107 20.76 -3.62 -5.97
C GLU A 107 19.53 -3.24 -5.14
N ILE A 108 19.77 -2.82 -3.90
CA ILE A 108 18.72 -2.38 -2.98
C ILE A 108 18.69 -0.85 -2.99
N TYR A 109 18.11 -0.30 -4.06
CA TYR A 109 17.84 1.12 -4.18
C TYR A 109 16.35 1.37 -3.95
N GLY A 110 16.02 2.27 -3.02
CA GLY A 110 14.63 2.56 -2.67
C GLY A 110 13.94 1.45 -1.87
N MET A 111 12.64 1.63 -1.61
CA MET A 111 11.84 0.77 -0.70
C MET A 111 11.51 -0.61 -1.26
N LEU A 112 11.53 -0.79 -2.59
CA LEU A 112 11.20 -2.04 -3.25
C LEU A 112 12.31 -2.41 -4.23
N PRO A 113 12.79 -3.66 -4.23
CA PRO A 113 13.83 -4.11 -5.15
C PRO A 113 13.28 -4.19 -6.57
N GLU A 114 13.82 -3.37 -7.48
CA GLU A 114 13.41 -3.31 -8.88
C GLU A 114 13.58 -4.67 -9.58
N GLN A 115 14.54 -5.51 -9.17
CA GLN A 115 14.71 -6.84 -9.76
C GLN A 115 13.49 -7.75 -9.55
N LEU A 116 12.71 -7.51 -8.48
CA LEU A 116 11.50 -8.27 -8.20
C LEU A 116 10.25 -7.55 -8.73
N PHE A 117 10.21 -6.23 -8.59
CA PHE A 117 9.05 -5.40 -8.91
C PHE A 117 9.35 -4.48 -10.10
N SER A 118 9.43 -5.05 -11.29
CA SER A 118 9.53 -4.32 -12.55
C SER A 118 8.58 -4.85 -13.62
N TRP A 119 8.37 -4.05 -14.67
CA TRP A 119 7.60 -4.46 -15.83
C TRP A 119 8.21 -5.65 -16.55
N GLU A 120 9.54 -5.72 -16.61
CA GLU A 120 10.28 -6.84 -17.19
C GLU A 120 10.05 -8.11 -16.37
N SER A 121 10.15 -8.01 -15.03
CA SER A 121 9.92 -9.13 -14.12
C SER A 121 8.48 -9.64 -14.18
N LEU A 122 7.48 -8.78 -14.43
CA LEU A 122 6.08 -9.18 -14.55
C LEU A 122 5.82 -10.16 -15.70
N PHE A 123 6.58 -10.04 -16.80
CA PHE A 123 6.49 -10.97 -17.93
C PHE A 123 7.34 -12.23 -17.77
N THR A 124 8.12 -12.35 -16.69
CA THR A 124 8.81 -13.59 -16.34
C THR A 124 7.88 -14.55 -15.62
N LEU A 125 8.14 -15.86 -15.72
CA LEU A 125 7.36 -16.87 -15.00
C LEU A 125 7.38 -16.62 -13.48
N LYS A 126 8.57 -16.35 -12.92
CA LYS A 126 8.75 -16.09 -11.48
C LYS A 126 7.99 -14.84 -11.04
N GLY A 127 8.15 -13.72 -11.75
CA GLY A 127 7.48 -12.46 -11.39
C GLY A 127 5.97 -12.52 -11.61
N PHE A 128 5.48 -13.23 -12.63
CA PHE A 128 4.04 -13.47 -12.81
C PHE A 128 3.44 -14.20 -11.60
N PHE A 129 4.06 -15.29 -11.14
CA PHE A 129 3.58 -16.00 -9.96
C PHE A 129 3.67 -15.13 -8.69
N MET A 130 4.75 -14.39 -8.49
CA MET A 130 4.88 -13.55 -7.29
C MET A 130 3.90 -12.37 -7.28
N MET A 131 3.77 -11.64 -8.39
CA MET A 131 2.95 -10.42 -8.45
C MET A 131 1.49 -10.70 -8.76
N VAL A 132 1.19 -11.49 -9.79
CA VAL A 132 -0.20 -11.72 -10.23
C VAL A 132 -0.87 -12.75 -9.34
N VAL A 133 -0.27 -13.93 -9.18
CA VAL A 133 -0.85 -14.99 -8.35
C VAL A 133 -0.78 -14.61 -6.86
N GLY A 134 0.31 -13.99 -6.41
CA GLY A 134 0.41 -13.42 -5.06
C GLY A 134 -0.65 -12.33 -4.81
N GLY A 135 -0.83 -11.39 -5.74
CA GLY A 135 -1.87 -10.36 -5.66
C GLY A 135 -3.28 -10.96 -5.62
N PHE A 136 -3.54 -12.00 -6.42
CA PHE A 136 -4.78 -12.75 -6.35
C PHE A 136 -5.01 -13.37 -4.97
N PHE A 137 -4.00 -14.02 -4.38
CA PHE A 137 -4.12 -14.60 -3.04
C PHE A 137 -4.33 -13.54 -1.96
N ILE A 138 -3.70 -12.37 -2.05
CA ILE A 138 -3.95 -11.25 -1.14
C ILE A 138 -5.40 -10.78 -1.26
N GLY A 139 -5.91 -10.59 -2.48
CA GLY A 139 -7.29 -10.17 -2.71
C GLY A 139 -8.31 -11.21 -2.23
N PHE A 140 -8.09 -12.48 -2.58
CA PHE A 140 -8.91 -13.60 -2.12
C PHE A 140 -8.88 -13.74 -0.60
N GLY A 141 -7.69 -13.73 0.00
CA GLY A 141 -7.49 -13.84 1.45
C GLY A 141 -8.14 -12.68 2.21
N SER A 142 -7.96 -11.44 1.75
CA SER A 142 -8.60 -10.26 2.35
C SER A 142 -10.13 -10.41 2.36
N ARG A 143 -10.70 -10.91 1.26
CA ARG A 143 -12.14 -11.15 1.19
C ARG A 143 -12.57 -12.31 2.09
N TYR A 144 -11.80 -13.39 2.12
CA TYR A 144 -12.08 -14.58 2.92
C TYR A 144 -12.06 -14.24 4.43
N ALA A 145 -11.08 -13.46 4.87
CA ALA A 145 -10.93 -13.00 6.25
C ALA A 145 -11.89 -11.85 6.63
N GLY A 146 -12.50 -11.18 5.65
CA GLY A 146 -13.41 -10.05 5.88
C GLY A 146 -12.71 -8.70 6.11
N GLY A 147 -11.44 -8.57 5.73
CA GLY A 147 -10.66 -7.35 5.87
C GLY A 147 -9.21 -7.52 5.40
N CYS A 148 -8.50 -6.41 5.22
CA CYS A 148 -7.05 -6.38 5.02
C CYS A 148 -6.40 -5.57 6.16
N THR A 149 -5.10 -5.75 6.37
CA THR A 149 -4.30 -4.93 7.31
C THR A 149 -4.25 -3.47 6.90
#